data_AF-A0A412RTE7-F1
#
_entry.id   AF-A0A412RTE7-F1
#
_cell.length_a   1.000
_cell.length_b   1.000
_cell.length_c   1.000
_cell.angle_alpha   90.00
_cell.angle_beta   90.00
_cell.angle_gamma   90.00
#
_symmetry.space_group_name_H-M   'P 1'
#
loop_
_entity.id
_entity.type
_entity.pdbx_description
1 polymer ?
#
loop_
_entity_poly.entity_id
_entity_poly.type
_entity_poly.pdbx_seq_one_letter_code
_entity_poly.pdbx_strand_id
1 'polypeptide(L)'
;MDIFKLGDKILALLEAMFGFWNNQISLVFAMLGQSPVSFKGGGPWAVIEGIEPIFVAVGSSLVVLFFVIGFCSESIDVKDEMRFESILRMLIRLGLAEWFVANNVTIMKAFFTSIGNLVGLISAGTTTQLAIDSAQADVIKELGFGESLVMLILTALLAIIIIICGFFIIYTVYFRFLKILIIVPLGAIACSTMAGNRMVSHTMSTYCKYFLSCVFEAVTMALAIVVCNAFINAGLPSFTGSYADWAQTLIYLCEMTFTIAMTVGSVKGAQTLTSKAFGL
;
A
#
# COMPACT_ATOMS: atom_id res chain seq x y z
N MET A 1 35.93 -13.23 35.82
CA MET A 1 35.56 -11.82 35.55
C MET A 1 34.48 -11.82 34.47
N ASP A 2 33.44 -12.62 34.65
CA ASP A 2 32.53 -13.06 33.57
C ASP A 2 31.08 -12.61 33.78
N ILE A 3 30.82 -11.84 34.85
CA ILE A 3 29.47 -11.36 35.21
C ILE A 3 28.98 -10.20 34.33
N PHE A 4 29.86 -9.60 33.51
CA PHE A 4 29.55 -8.40 32.74
C PHE A 4 29.88 -8.49 31.23
N LYS A 5 29.91 -9.69 30.64
CA LYS A 5 29.86 -9.81 29.18
C LYS A 5 28.43 -9.51 28.70
N LEU A 6 28.12 -8.21 28.59
CA LEU A 6 26.82 -7.72 28.11
C LEU A 6 26.68 -7.84 26.58
N GLY A 7 27.79 -8.02 25.84
CA GLY A 7 27.80 -8.17 24.38
C GLY A 7 26.83 -9.24 23.87
N ASP A 8 26.83 -10.44 24.47
CA ASP A 8 25.93 -11.53 24.07
C ASP A 8 24.44 -11.16 24.27
N LYS A 9 24.13 -10.40 25.32
CA LYS A 9 22.75 -9.93 25.58
C LYS A 9 22.32 -8.86 24.59
N ILE A 10 23.23 -7.96 24.21
CA ILE A 10 22.99 -6.92 23.21
C ILE A 10 22.74 -7.55 21.84
N LEU A 11 23.58 -8.53 21.47
CA LEU A 11 23.45 -9.26 20.22
C LEU A 11 22.11 -10.01 20.16
N ALA A 12 21.76 -10.75 21.22
CA ALA A 12 20.48 -11.45 21.30
C ALA A 12 19.27 -10.51 21.19
N LEU A 13 19.36 -9.31 21.77
CA LEU A 13 18.31 -8.29 21.64
C LEU A 13 18.18 -7.81 20.20
N LEU A 14 19.29 -7.50 19.52
CA LEU A 14 19.28 -7.06 18.12
C LEU A 14 18.73 -8.15 17.19
N GLU A 15 19.20 -9.39 17.35
CA GLU A 15 18.71 -10.54 16.57
C GLU A 15 17.20 -10.75 16.76
N ALA A 16 16.70 -10.63 17.99
CA ALA A 16 15.27 -10.71 18.26
C ALA A 16 14.48 -9.60 17.56
N MET A 17 15.00 -8.38 17.53
CA MET A 17 14.30 -7.23 16.91
C MET A 17 14.34 -7.26 15.39
N PHE A 18 15.46 -7.63 14.78
CA PHE A 18 15.53 -7.84 13.34
C PHE A 18 14.71 -9.06 12.91
N GLY A 19 14.68 -10.12 13.72
CA GLY A 19 13.78 -11.25 13.53
C GLY A 19 12.31 -10.83 13.57
N PHE A 20 11.92 -9.98 14.54
CA PHE A 20 10.59 -9.38 14.59
C PHE A 20 10.27 -8.58 13.32
N TRP A 21 11.16 -7.70 12.88
CA TRP A 21 10.97 -6.91 11.66
C TRP A 21 10.81 -7.79 10.42
N ASN A 22 11.68 -8.78 10.24
CA ASN A 22 11.61 -9.73 9.12
C ASN A 22 10.26 -10.47 9.10
N ASN A 23 9.76 -10.88 10.27
CA ASN A 23 8.43 -11.46 10.38
C ASN A 23 7.33 -10.47 9.98
N GLN A 24 7.40 -9.21 10.42
CA GLN A 24 6.43 -8.19 10.00
C GLN A 24 6.44 -7.98 8.48
N ILE A 25 7.62 -7.90 7.86
CA ILE A 25 7.75 -7.77 6.40
C ILE A 25 7.17 -8.98 5.67
N SER A 26 7.43 -10.21 6.17
CA SER A 26 6.84 -11.43 5.62
C SER A 26 5.31 -11.40 5.68
N LEU A 27 4.75 -11.00 6.83
CA LEU A 27 3.30 -10.83 7.00
C LEU A 27 2.75 -9.76 6.06
N VAL A 28 3.45 -8.64 5.88
CA VAL A 28 3.06 -7.57 4.94
C VAL A 28 3.00 -8.10 3.52
N PHE A 29 4.01 -8.82 3.03
CA PHE A 29 3.98 -9.39 1.68
C PHE A 29 2.84 -10.40 1.52
N ALA A 30 2.62 -11.27 2.51
CA ALA A 30 1.52 -12.21 2.50
C ALA A 30 0.16 -11.49 2.42
N MET A 31 0.00 -10.36 3.13
CA MET A 31 -1.22 -9.56 3.06
C MET A 31 -1.36 -8.77 1.76
N LEU A 32 -0.30 -8.14 1.26
CA LEU A 32 -0.34 -7.34 0.02
C LEU A 32 -0.68 -8.19 -1.21
N GLY A 33 -0.28 -9.47 -1.21
CA GLY A 33 -0.65 -10.43 -2.26
C GLY A 33 -2.10 -10.94 -2.18
N GLN A 34 -2.79 -10.72 -1.06
CA GLN A 34 -4.19 -11.13 -0.92
C GLN A 34 -5.15 -10.15 -1.60
N SER A 35 -6.19 -10.70 -2.21
CA SER A 35 -7.33 -9.92 -2.69
C SER A 35 -8.15 -9.40 -1.50
N PRO A 36 -8.72 -8.18 -1.57
CA PRO A 36 -9.68 -7.69 -0.59
C PRO A 36 -10.87 -8.65 -0.37
N VAL A 37 -11.20 -9.48 -1.36
CA VAL A 37 -12.24 -10.51 -1.30
C VAL A 37 -11.91 -11.60 -0.28
N SER A 38 -10.65 -12.02 -0.21
CA SER A 38 -10.20 -13.10 0.68
C SER A 38 -9.57 -12.58 1.98
N PHE A 39 -9.40 -11.27 2.11
CA PHE A 39 -8.81 -10.64 3.29
C PHE A 39 -9.57 -11.04 4.57
N LYS A 40 -8.83 -11.49 5.59
CA LYS A 40 -9.39 -12.00 6.86
C LYS A 40 -10.44 -13.10 6.66
N GLY A 41 -10.25 -13.96 5.66
CA GLY A 41 -11.18 -15.05 5.35
C GLY A 41 -12.47 -14.58 4.66
N GLY A 42 -12.53 -13.34 4.17
CA GLY A 42 -13.66 -12.79 3.43
C GLY A 42 -14.79 -12.24 4.30
N GLY A 43 -14.67 -12.29 5.63
CA GLY A 43 -15.67 -11.70 6.55
C GLY A 43 -15.98 -10.23 6.27
N PRO A 44 -14.96 -9.34 6.16
CA PRO A 44 -15.19 -7.94 5.82
C PRO A 44 -15.81 -7.74 4.43
N TRP A 45 -15.41 -8.58 3.46
CA TRP A 45 -15.94 -8.53 2.10
C TRP A 45 -17.42 -8.96 2.05
N ALA A 46 -17.83 -9.96 2.83
CA ALA A 46 -19.22 -10.39 2.92
C ALA A 46 -20.17 -9.28 3.39
N VAL A 47 -19.68 -8.37 4.26
CA VAL A 47 -20.45 -7.17 4.65
C VAL A 47 -20.65 -6.26 3.45
N ILE A 48 -19.62 -6.04 2.65
CA ILE A 48 -19.68 -5.22 1.44
C ILE A 48 -20.61 -5.86 0.39
N GLU A 49 -20.49 -7.16 0.14
CA GLU A 49 -21.40 -7.87 -0.76
C GLU A 49 -22.86 -7.83 -0.31
N GLY A 50 -23.11 -7.80 1.01
CA GLY A 50 -24.46 -7.67 1.54
C GLY A 50 -25.10 -6.30 1.30
N ILE A 51 -24.30 -5.22 1.32
CA ILE A 51 -24.79 -3.85 1.10
C ILE A 51 -24.76 -3.43 -0.38
N GLU A 52 -23.92 -4.04 -1.20
CA GLU A 52 -23.72 -3.68 -2.60
C GLU A 52 -25.01 -3.60 -3.42
N PRO A 53 -25.98 -4.55 -3.32
CA PRO A 53 -27.20 -4.48 -4.12
C PRO A 53 -28.03 -3.20 -3.89
N ILE A 54 -27.94 -2.62 -2.70
CA ILE A 54 -28.59 -1.34 -2.37
C ILE A 54 -27.96 -0.22 -3.19
N PHE A 55 -26.63 -0.16 -3.24
CA PHE A 55 -25.89 0.84 -4.00
C PHE A 55 -26.08 0.67 -5.51
N VAL A 56 -26.14 -0.57 -6.01
CA VAL A 56 -26.46 -0.88 -7.41
C VAL A 56 -27.87 -0.40 -7.75
N ALA A 57 -28.88 -0.69 -6.92
CA ALA A 57 -30.25 -0.23 -7.15
C ALA A 57 -30.37 1.31 -7.18
N VAL A 58 -29.67 1.99 -6.26
CA VAL A 58 -29.56 3.45 -6.26
C VAL A 58 -28.85 3.95 -7.52
N GLY A 59 -27.74 3.31 -7.90
CA GLY A 59 -26.98 3.62 -9.11
C GLY A 59 -27.84 3.51 -10.37
N SER A 60 -28.58 2.41 -10.56
CA SER A 60 -29.46 2.19 -11.71
C SER A 60 -30.58 3.24 -11.77
N SER A 61 -31.09 3.68 -10.62
CA SER A 61 -32.07 4.78 -10.57
C SER A 61 -31.45 6.12 -10.98
N LEU A 62 -30.22 6.38 -10.53
CA LEU A 62 -29.46 7.59 -10.87
C LEU A 62 -29.06 7.63 -12.35
N VAL A 63 -28.81 6.49 -12.99
CA VAL A 63 -28.52 6.41 -14.44
C VAL A 63 -29.60 7.12 -15.24
N VAL A 64 -30.88 6.88 -14.92
CA VAL A 64 -32.01 7.50 -15.62
C VAL A 64 -32.02 9.02 -15.40
N LEU A 65 -31.80 9.47 -14.16
CA LEU A 65 -31.77 10.90 -13.84
C LEU A 65 -30.63 11.62 -14.55
N PHE A 66 -29.42 11.07 -14.50
CA PHE A 66 -28.27 11.65 -15.17
C PHE A 66 -28.43 11.62 -16.68
N PHE A 67 -29.00 10.56 -17.24
CA PHE A 67 -29.33 10.51 -18.66
C PHE A 67 -30.27 11.63 -19.08
N VAL A 68 -31.37 11.88 -18.34
CA VAL A 68 -32.28 12.99 -18.63
C VAL A 68 -31.57 14.34 -18.55
N ILE A 69 -30.71 14.54 -17.55
CA ILE A 69 -29.88 15.76 -17.45
C ILE A 69 -28.96 15.90 -18.67
N GLY A 70 -28.32 14.82 -19.11
CA GLY A 70 -27.49 14.77 -20.30
C GLY A 70 -28.27 15.12 -21.56
N PHE A 71 -29.40 14.44 -21.75
CA PHE A 71 -30.29 14.62 -22.89
C PHE A 71 -30.81 16.06 -23.00
N CYS A 72 -31.30 16.63 -21.89
CA CYS A 72 -31.79 18.01 -21.85
C CYS A 72 -30.67 19.04 -22.08
N SER A 73 -29.46 18.77 -21.58
CA SER A 73 -28.30 19.65 -21.76
C SER A 73 -27.77 19.62 -23.20
N GLU A 74 -27.90 18.50 -23.89
CA GLU A 74 -27.48 18.35 -25.28
C GLU A 74 -28.55 18.91 -26.22
N SER A 75 -29.84 18.60 -26.00
CA SER A 75 -30.98 19.01 -26.87
C SER A 75 -31.29 20.52 -26.98
N ILE A 76 -30.45 21.41 -26.43
CA ILE A 76 -30.62 22.86 -26.55
C ILE A 76 -30.22 23.36 -27.95
N ASP A 77 -29.42 22.59 -28.72
CA ASP A 77 -28.97 22.96 -30.07
C ASP A 77 -29.76 22.22 -31.18
N VAL A 78 -31.07 22.48 -31.21
CA VAL A 78 -32.08 21.79 -32.03
C VAL A 78 -31.79 21.82 -33.55
N LYS A 79 -30.92 22.71 -34.04
CA LYS A 79 -30.70 22.91 -35.49
C LYS A 79 -29.76 21.90 -36.16
N ASP A 80 -28.90 21.20 -35.41
CA ASP A 80 -27.96 20.20 -35.95
C ASP A 80 -28.10 18.78 -35.35
N GLU A 81 -28.95 18.60 -34.33
CA GLU A 81 -28.88 17.45 -33.41
C GLU A 81 -29.88 16.30 -33.62
N MET A 82 -30.85 16.41 -34.53
CA MET A 82 -31.71 15.27 -34.90
C MET A 82 -31.01 14.26 -35.84
N ARG A 83 -29.68 14.29 -35.92
CA ARG A 83 -28.89 13.26 -36.60
C ARG A 83 -28.94 11.98 -35.79
N PHE A 84 -29.34 10.88 -36.43
CA PHE A 84 -29.42 9.54 -35.85
C PHE A 84 -28.16 9.16 -35.06
N GLU A 85 -26.98 9.60 -35.50
CA GLU A 85 -25.71 9.38 -34.81
C GLU A 85 -25.68 9.91 -33.37
N SER A 86 -26.27 11.09 -33.09
CA SER A 86 -26.23 11.70 -31.76
C SER A 86 -27.12 10.94 -30.77
N ILE A 87 -28.33 10.57 -31.21
CA ILE A 87 -29.27 9.74 -30.44
C ILE A 87 -28.66 8.36 -30.17
N LEU A 88 -28.07 7.73 -31.18
CA LEU A 88 -27.43 6.43 -31.04
C LEU A 88 -26.25 6.48 -30.06
N ARG A 89 -25.43 7.53 -30.10
CA ARG A 89 -24.33 7.75 -29.14
C ARG A 89 -24.83 7.88 -27.71
N MET A 90 -25.92 8.62 -27.49
CA MET A 90 -26.55 8.75 -26.17
C MET A 90 -27.10 7.41 -25.65
N LEU A 91 -27.77 6.62 -26.51
CA LEU A 91 -28.31 5.30 -26.15
C LEU A 91 -27.21 4.29 -25.82
N ILE A 92 -26.11 4.26 -26.58
CA ILE A 92 -24.95 3.42 -26.27
C ILE A 92 -24.38 3.78 -24.90
N ARG A 93 -24.23 5.08 -24.62
CA ARG A 93 -23.69 5.56 -23.35
C ARG A 93 -24.57 5.19 -22.16
N LEU A 94 -25.89 5.28 -22.32
CA LEU A 94 -26.88 4.83 -21.33
C LEU A 94 -26.74 3.33 -21.05
N GLY A 95 -26.70 2.51 -22.11
CA GLY A 95 -26.55 1.06 -21.98
C GLY A 95 -25.23 0.66 -21.31
N LEU A 96 -24.13 1.34 -21.66
CA LEU A 96 -22.85 1.15 -20.99
C LEU A 96 -22.93 1.54 -19.51
N ALA A 97 -23.52 2.69 -19.19
CA ALA A 97 -23.65 3.16 -17.81
C ALA A 97 -24.37 2.14 -16.93
N GLU A 98 -25.53 1.65 -17.37
CA GLU A 98 -26.27 0.62 -16.64
C GLU A 98 -25.46 -0.68 -16.50
N TRP A 99 -24.79 -1.10 -17.58
CA TRP A 99 -23.93 -2.29 -17.53
C TRP A 99 -22.78 -2.15 -16.53
N PHE A 100 -22.13 -0.97 -16.47
CA PHE A 100 -21.07 -0.68 -15.50
C PHE A 100 -21.58 -0.62 -14.07
N VAL A 101 -22.79 -0.10 -13.83
CA VAL A 101 -23.42 -0.12 -12.50
C VAL A 101 -23.68 -1.56 -12.06
N ALA A 102 -24.28 -2.38 -12.92
CA ALA A 102 -24.62 -3.77 -12.61
C ALA A 102 -23.38 -4.69 -12.44
N ASN A 103 -22.27 -4.38 -13.12
CA ASN A 103 -21.06 -5.21 -13.14
C ASN A 103 -19.86 -4.57 -12.42
N ASN A 104 -20.07 -3.52 -11.63
CA ASN A 104 -19.00 -2.76 -10.97
C ASN A 104 -18.06 -3.66 -10.15
N VAL A 105 -18.61 -4.53 -9.31
CA VAL A 105 -17.86 -5.41 -8.40
C VAL A 105 -17.09 -6.47 -9.19
N THR A 106 -17.68 -7.00 -10.26
CA THR A 106 -16.99 -7.96 -11.15
C THR A 106 -15.73 -7.33 -11.74
N ILE A 107 -15.83 -6.09 -12.20
CA ILE A 107 -14.68 -5.35 -12.75
C ILE A 107 -13.64 -5.09 -11.65
N MET A 108 -14.07 -4.63 -10.47
CA MET A 108 -13.15 -4.37 -9.36
C MET A 108 -12.42 -5.62 -8.88
N LYS A 109 -13.11 -6.77 -8.79
CA LYS A 109 -12.51 -8.08 -8.45
C LYS A 109 -11.42 -8.47 -9.45
N ALA A 110 -11.60 -8.18 -10.74
CA ALA A 110 -10.58 -8.41 -11.76
C ALA A 110 -9.32 -7.57 -11.52
N PHE A 111 -9.48 -6.28 -11.17
CA PHE A 111 -8.35 -5.43 -10.78
C PHE A 111 -7.66 -5.93 -9.52
N PHE A 112 -8.41 -6.32 -8.48
CA PHE A 112 -7.84 -6.84 -7.24
C PHE A 112 -6.99 -8.10 -7.47
N THR A 113 -7.47 -9.01 -8.31
CA THR A 113 -6.75 -10.24 -8.67
C THR A 113 -5.49 -9.93 -9.46
N SER A 114 -5.60 -9.05 -10.46
CA SER A 114 -4.46 -8.65 -11.29
C SER A 114 -3.34 -8.01 -10.46
N ILE A 115 -3.72 -7.15 -9.51
CA ILE A 115 -2.76 -6.46 -8.64
C ILE A 115 -2.17 -7.41 -7.60
N GLY A 116 -2.96 -8.32 -7.03
CA GLY A 116 -2.45 -9.37 -6.15
C GLY A 116 -1.39 -10.23 -6.84
N ASN A 117 -1.65 -10.63 -8.09
CA ASN A 117 -0.68 -11.37 -8.90
C ASN A 117 0.60 -10.56 -9.16
N LEU A 118 0.47 -9.27 -9.48
CA LEU A 118 1.63 -8.40 -9.70
C LEU A 118 2.48 -8.24 -8.45
N VAL A 119 1.86 -8.06 -7.27
CA VAL A 119 2.57 -8.07 -5.98
C VAL A 119 3.27 -9.42 -5.76
N GLY A 120 2.59 -10.53 -6.08
CA GLY A 120 3.17 -11.87 -6.03
C GLY A 120 4.46 -11.98 -6.84
N LEU A 121 4.47 -11.46 -8.07
CA LEU A 121 5.66 -11.42 -8.93
C LEU A 121 6.78 -10.55 -8.37
N ILE A 122 6.47 -9.40 -7.75
CA ILE A 122 7.47 -8.53 -7.10
C ILE A 122 8.09 -9.23 -5.88
N SER A 123 7.28 -9.98 -5.13
CA SER A 123 7.72 -10.70 -3.93
C SER A 123 8.51 -11.98 -4.24
N ALA A 124 8.36 -12.53 -5.45
CA ALA A 124 9.04 -13.75 -5.89
C ALA A 124 10.54 -13.49 -6.12
N GLY A 125 11.34 -13.74 -5.07
CA GLY A 125 12.81 -13.68 -5.14
C GLY A 125 13.46 -12.54 -4.36
N THR A 126 12.69 -11.67 -3.70
CA THR A 126 13.22 -10.42 -3.11
C THR A 126 12.95 -10.25 -1.61
N THR A 127 12.89 -11.36 -0.88
CA THR A 127 12.81 -11.35 0.60
C THR A 127 14.21 -11.50 1.18
N THR A 128 15.06 -10.47 1.02
CA THR A 128 16.31 -10.41 1.77
C THR A 128 15.99 -10.14 3.23
N GLN A 129 16.45 -11.02 4.12
CA GLN A 129 16.26 -10.85 5.55
C GLN A 129 17.29 -9.87 6.11
N LEU A 130 16.87 -9.02 7.04
CA LEU A 130 17.79 -8.23 7.83
C LEU A 130 18.53 -9.17 8.79
N ALA A 131 19.85 -9.21 8.67
CA ALA A 131 20.75 -9.90 9.56
C ALA A 131 21.92 -8.98 9.93
N ILE A 132 22.50 -9.21 11.10
CA ILE A 132 23.70 -8.50 11.54
C ILE A 132 24.88 -9.12 10.81
N ASP A 133 25.71 -8.29 10.18
CA ASP A 133 26.96 -8.76 9.57
C ASP A 133 27.89 -9.38 10.62
N SER A 134 28.57 -10.48 10.26
CA SER A 134 29.37 -11.24 11.23
C SER A 134 30.52 -10.42 11.83
N ALA A 135 31.11 -9.50 11.05
CA ALA A 135 32.15 -8.61 11.55
C ALA A 135 31.62 -7.66 12.64
N GLN A 136 30.39 -7.16 12.47
CA GLN A 136 29.75 -6.30 13.46
C GLN A 136 29.32 -7.09 14.71
N ALA A 137 28.88 -8.34 14.52
CA ALA A 137 28.54 -9.22 15.64
C ALA A 137 29.76 -9.55 16.52
N ASP A 138 30.93 -9.74 15.92
CA ASP A 138 32.17 -10.02 16.65
C ASP A 138 32.65 -8.80 17.45
N VAL A 139 32.57 -7.59 16.87
CA VAL A 139 32.83 -6.33 17.60
C VAL A 139 31.89 -6.17 18.81
N ILE A 140 30.62 -6.55 18.69
CA ILE A 140 29.65 -6.49 19.81
C ILE A 140 30.01 -7.46 20.94
N LYS A 141 30.53 -8.65 20.61
CA LYS A 141 30.93 -9.65 21.61
C LYS A 141 32.18 -9.25 22.39
N GLU A 142 33.07 -8.48 21.76
CA GLU A 142 34.37 -8.08 22.34
C GLU A 142 34.34 -6.71 23.05
N LEU A 143 33.16 -6.11 23.25
CA LEU A 143 32.99 -4.81 23.91
C LEU A 143 33.51 -4.79 25.36
N GLY A 144 34.20 -3.69 25.72
CA GLY A 144 34.55 -3.39 27.12
C GLY A 144 33.34 -3.08 27.99
N PHE A 145 33.49 -3.05 29.32
CA PHE A 145 32.37 -2.83 30.26
C PHE A 145 31.65 -1.48 30.04
N GLY A 146 32.41 -0.39 29.93
CA GLY A 146 31.85 0.95 29.73
C GLY A 146 31.15 1.10 28.38
N GLU A 147 31.76 0.56 27.33
CA GLU A 147 31.22 0.58 25.96
C GLU A 147 29.96 -0.28 25.84
N SER A 148 29.95 -1.45 26.48
CA SER A 148 28.77 -2.33 26.55
C SER A 148 27.56 -1.66 27.19
N LEU A 149 27.77 -0.83 28.23
CA LEU A 149 26.67 -0.16 28.93
C LEU A 149 26.05 0.93 28.05
N VAL A 150 26.88 1.72 27.36
CA VAL A 150 26.42 2.72 26.37
C VAL A 150 25.70 2.01 25.22
N MET A 151 26.28 0.92 24.72
CA MET A 151 25.72 0.19 23.59
C MET A 151 24.38 -0.47 23.93
N LEU A 152 24.22 -1.00 25.14
CA LEU A 152 22.95 -1.54 25.62
C LEU A 152 21.84 -0.48 25.63
N ILE A 153 22.11 0.70 26.18
CA ILE A 153 21.12 1.79 26.27
C ILE A 153 20.67 2.22 24.87
N LEU A 154 21.62 2.41 23.95
CA LEU A 154 21.31 2.83 22.58
C LEU A 154 20.60 1.72 21.80
N THR A 155 21.04 0.48 21.94
CA THR A 155 20.36 -0.68 21.34
C THR A 155 18.92 -0.81 21.82
N ALA A 156 18.68 -0.62 23.12
CA ALA A 156 17.33 -0.64 23.67
C ALA A 156 16.43 0.47 23.08
N LEU A 157 16.98 1.66 22.85
CA LEU A 157 16.26 2.75 22.17
C LEU A 157 15.95 2.40 20.71
N LEU A 158 16.93 1.87 19.97
CA LEU A 158 16.73 1.43 18.58
C LEU A 158 15.69 0.30 18.48
N ALA A 159 15.71 -0.65 19.42
CA ALA A 159 14.74 -1.73 19.51
C ALA A 159 13.30 -1.21 19.61
N ILE A 160 13.05 -0.20 20.46
CA ILE A 160 11.73 0.43 20.60
C ILE A 160 11.28 1.04 19.27
N ILE A 161 12.18 1.71 18.55
CA ILE A 161 11.89 2.30 17.24
C ILE A 161 11.49 1.22 16.23
N ILE A 162 12.25 0.12 16.15
CA ILE A 162 11.98 -1.00 15.23
C ILE A 162 10.61 -1.63 15.53
N ILE A 163 10.26 -1.82 16.81
CA ILE A 163 8.96 -2.34 17.21
C ILE A 163 7.83 -1.42 16.73
N ILE A 164 7.94 -0.11 16.98
CA ILE A 164 6.94 0.88 16.55
C ILE A 164 6.79 0.86 15.03
N CYS A 165 7.92 0.87 14.29
CA CYS A 165 7.93 0.77 12.84
C CYS A 165 7.23 -0.50 12.34
N GLY A 166 7.48 -1.65 12.98
CA GLY A 166 6.84 -2.91 12.63
C GLY A 166 5.32 -2.90 12.82
N PHE A 167 4.80 -2.26 13.87
CA PHE A 167 3.35 -2.10 14.00
C PHE A 167 2.76 -1.11 12.98
N PHE A 168 3.48 -0.02 12.68
CA PHE A 168 3.02 0.98 11.71
C PHE A 168 2.87 0.39 10.30
N ILE A 169 3.79 -0.48 9.86
CA ILE A 169 3.70 -1.07 8.52
C ILE A 169 2.50 -2.02 8.38
N ILE A 170 2.17 -2.77 9.44
CA ILE A 170 0.97 -3.60 9.47
C ILE A 170 -0.27 -2.72 9.45
N TYR A 171 -0.31 -1.70 10.31
CA TYR A 171 -1.42 -0.75 10.38
C TYR A 171 -1.73 -0.11 9.02
N THR A 172 -0.72 0.34 8.26
CA THR A 172 -0.92 0.97 6.95
C THR A 172 -1.52 0.00 5.93
N VAL A 173 -1.09 -1.28 5.92
CA VAL A 173 -1.67 -2.32 5.06
C VAL A 173 -3.13 -2.58 5.41
N TYR A 174 -3.47 -2.68 6.70
CA TYR A 174 -4.88 -2.84 7.12
C TYR A 174 -5.74 -1.65 6.71
N PHE A 175 -5.23 -0.44 6.91
CA PHE A 175 -5.94 0.78 6.54
C PHE A 175 -6.21 0.85 5.03
N ARG A 176 -5.27 0.38 4.20
CA ARG A 176 -5.50 0.22 2.76
C ARG A 176 -6.67 -0.71 2.47
N PHE A 177 -6.73 -1.90 3.08
CA PHE A 177 -7.85 -2.82 2.86
C PHE A 177 -9.19 -2.20 3.26
N LEU A 178 -9.25 -1.53 4.41
CA LEU A 178 -10.45 -0.82 4.86
C LEU A 178 -10.89 0.25 3.84
N LYS A 179 -9.94 1.04 3.33
CA LYS A 179 -10.19 2.07 2.30
C LYS A 179 -10.79 1.46 1.03
N ILE A 180 -10.24 0.33 0.56
CA ILE A 180 -10.74 -0.38 -0.62
C ILE A 180 -12.15 -0.94 -0.37
N LEU A 181 -12.44 -1.48 0.81
CA LEU A 181 -13.77 -2.00 1.13
C LEU A 181 -14.83 -0.89 1.14
N ILE A 182 -14.49 0.31 1.63
CA ILE A 182 -15.42 1.45 1.69
C ILE A 182 -15.71 2.04 0.29
N ILE A 183 -14.71 2.10 -0.60
CA ILE A 183 -14.89 2.71 -1.92
C ILE A 183 -15.68 1.82 -2.90
N VAL A 184 -15.70 0.49 -2.70
CA VAL A 184 -16.33 -0.46 -3.62
C VAL A 184 -17.82 -0.14 -3.87
N PRO A 185 -18.68 0.00 -2.84
CA PRO A 185 -20.10 0.33 -3.06
C PRO A 185 -20.33 1.69 -3.72
N LEU A 186 -19.44 2.65 -3.48
CA LEU A 186 -19.53 3.96 -4.11
C LEU A 186 -19.31 3.91 -5.62
N GLY A 187 -18.74 2.82 -6.15
CA GLY A 187 -18.54 2.63 -7.57
C GLY A 187 -19.84 2.54 -8.36
N ALA A 188 -20.91 1.93 -7.81
CA ALA A 188 -22.22 1.90 -8.48
C ALA A 188 -22.72 3.32 -8.74
N ILE A 189 -22.64 4.18 -7.72
CA ILE A 189 -23.08 5.58 -7.80
C ILE A 189 -22.19 6.34 -8.80
N ALA A 190 -20.87 6.16 -8.74
CA ALA A 190 -19.95 6.82 -9.67
C ALA A 190 -20.19 6.38 -11.13
N CYS A 191 -20.38 5.08 -11.39
CA CYS A 191 -20.70 4.55 -12.72
C CYS A 191 -21.98 5.17 -13.30
N SER A 192 -22.98 5.43 -12.47
CA SER A 192 -24.25 6.02 -12.91
C SER A 192 -24.09 7.40 -13.55
N THR A 193 -23.10 8.19 -13.09
CA THR A 193 -22.86 9.54 -13.61
C THR A 193 -22.33 9.54 -15.04
N MET A 194 -21.85 8.38 -15.53
CA MET A 194 -21.42 8.23 -16.91
C MET A 194 -22.56 8.46 -17.91
N ALA A 195 -23.82 8.26 -17.52
CA ALA A 195 -24.97 8.50 -18.39
C ALA A 195 -25.26 9.99 -18.64
N GLY A 196 -24.74 10.91 -17.79
CA GLY A 196 -25.02 12.34 -17.87
C GLY A 196 -24.12 13.12 -18.82
N ASN A 197 -24.21 14.45 -18.86
CA ASN A 197 -23.35 15.26 -19.72
C ASN A 197 -21.85 15.19 -19.31
N ARG A 198 -20.99 15.90 -20.05
CA ARG A 198 -19.53 15.91 -19.77
C ARG A 198 -19.17 16.34 -18.35
N MET A 199 -19.94 17.26 -17.75
CA MET A 199 -19.70 17.74 -16.39
C MET A 199 -19.97 16.64 -15.36
N VAL A 200 -21.12 15.98 -15.46
CA VAL A 200 -21.55 14.92 -14.53
C VAL A 200 -20.70 13.65 -14.69
N SER A 201 -20.30 13.34 -15.92
CA SER A 201 -19.47 12.17 -16.21
C SER A 201 -18.01 12.30 -15.77
N HIS A 202 -17.56 13.51 -15.44
CA HIS A 202 -16.23 13.71 -14.85
C HIS A 202 -16.11 12.99 -13.49
N THR A 203 -17.21 12.87 -12.73
CA THR A 203 -17.25 12.15 -11.45
C THR A 203 -16.81 10.69 -11.59
N MET A 204 -17.27 9.98 -12.64
CA MET A 204 -16.84 8.62 -12.93
C MET A 204 -15.34 8.54 -13.22
N SER A 205 -14.80 9.49 -13.99
CA SER A 205 -13.36 9.54 -14.29
C SER A 205 -12.54 9.76 -13.01
N THR A 206 -12.93 10.71 -12.16
CA THR A 206 -12.28 10.95 -10.87
C THR A 206 -12.35 9.72 -9.96
N TYR A 207 -13.50 9.04 -9.91
CA TYR A 207 -13.66 7.82 -9.14
C TYR A 207 -12.71 6.72 -9.64
N CYS A 208 -12.66 6.48 -10.96
CA CYS A 208 -11.78 5.47 -11.55
C CYS A 208 -10.30 5.76 -11.23
N LYS A 209 -9.89 7.02 -11.33
CA LYS A 209 -8.53 7.44 -10.97
C LYS A 209 -8.21 7.16 -9.50
N TYR A 210 -9.10 7.57 -8.60
CA TYR A 210 -8.91 7.33 -7.17
C TYR A 210 -8.95 5.84 -6.81
N PHE A 211 -9.85 5.06 -7.41
CA PHE A 211 -9.90 3.61 -7.28
C PHE A 211 -8.59 2.97 -7.73
N LEU A 212 -8.11 3.29 -8.93
CA LEU A 212 -6.83 2.77 -9.44
C LEU A 212 -5.68 3.14 -8.50
N SER A 213 -5.63 4.38 -8.01
CA SER A 213 -4.64 4.84 -7.03
C SER A 213 -4.66 4.00 -5.74
N CYS A 214 -5.85 3.67 -5.22
CA CYS A 214 -6.01 2.82 -4.04
C CYS A 214 -5.61 1.35 -4.29
N VAL A 215 -5.94 0.80 -5.46
CA VAL A 215 -5.60 -0.60 -5.75
C VAL A 215 -4.09 -0.73 -6.00
N PHE A 216 -3.51 0.13 -6.82
CA PHE A 216 -2.07 0.15 -7.12
C PHE A 216 -1.20 0.54 -5.92
N GLU A 217 -1.77 1.13 -4.86
CA GLU A 217 -1.08 1.38 -3.59
C GLU A 217 -0.30 0.14 -3.11
N ALA A 218 -0.85 -1.08 -3.23
CA ALA A 218 -0.13 -2.30 -2.83
C ALA A 218 1.13 -2.57 -3.65
N VAL A 219 1.10 -2.30 -4.95
CA VAL A 219 2.26 -2.48 -5.84
C VAL A 219 3.37 -1.52 -5.42
N THR A 220 3.02 -0.25 -5.20
CA THR A 220 3.99 0.77 -4.77
C THR A 220 4.51 0.48 -3.36
N MET A 221 3.68 -0.03 -2.45
CA MET A 221 4.15 -0.50 -1.12
C MET A 221 5.14 -1.66 -1.25
N ALA A 222 4.83 -2.67 -2.08
CA ALA A 222 5.72 -3.81 -2.31
C ALA A 222 7.06 -3.37 -2.93
N LEU A 223 7.02 -2.49 -3.93
CA LEU A 223 8.22 -1.91 -4.54
C LEU A 223 9.04 -1.11 -3.53
N ALA A 224 8.39 -0.29 -2.68
CA ALA A 224 9.09 0.47 -1.65
C ALA A 224 9.84 -0.45 -0.69
N ILE A 225 9.22 -1.54 -0.24
CA ILE A 225 9.87 -2.52 0.65
C ILE A 225 11.06 -3.19 -0.05
N VAL A 226 10.88 -3.63 -1.30
CA VAL A 226 11.96 -4.26 -2.07
C VAL A 226 13.15 -3.32 -2.28
N VAL A 227 12.90 -2.06 -2.66
CA VAL A 227 13.95 -1.06 -2.90
C VAL A 227 14.63 -0.67 -1.59
N CYS A 228 13.87 -0.48 -0.50
CA CYS A 228 14.46 -0.20 0.80
C CYS A 228 15.32 -1.36 1.33
N ASN A 229 14.90 -2.60 1.09
CA ASN A 229 15.72 -3.77 1.40
C ASN A 229 17.01 -3.79 0.57
N ALA A 230 16.96 -3.41 -0.71
CA ALA A 230 18.16 -3.28 -1.54
C ALA A 230 19.11 -2.18 -1.02
N PHE A 231 18.59 -1.06 -0.51
CA PHE A 231 19.43 -0.03 0.12
C PHE A 231 20.18 -0.56 1.34
N ILE A 232 19.54 -1.39 2.17
CA ILE A 232 20.21 -1.99 3.33
C ILE A 232 21.36 -2.92 2.91
N ASN A 233 21.18 -3.66 1.80
CA ASN A 233 22.18 -4.62 1.31
C ASN A 233 23.28 -3.99 0.45
N ALA A 234 23.13 -2.75 0.00
CA ALA A 234 24.15 -2.04 -0.79
C ALA A 234 25.41 -1.69 0.01
N GLY A 235 25.40 -1.98 1.32
CA GLY A 235 26.50 -1.69 2.23
C GLY A 235 26.50 -0.25 2.71
N LEU A 236 27.25 0.01 3.76
CA LEU A 236 27.39 1.34 4.34
C LEU A 236 28.09 2.28 3.35
N PRO A 237 27.72 3.58 3.32
CA PRO A 237 28.63 4.60 2.82
C PRO A 237 29.97 4.44 3.54
N SER A 238 31.07 4.40 2.81
CA SER A 238 32.41 4.30 3.41
C SER A 238 32.66 5.55 4.25
N PHE A 239 32.53 5.44 5.57
CA PHE A 239 32.83 6.55 6.47
C PHE A 239 34.35 6.72 6.53
N THR A 240 34.84 7.85 6.06
CA THR A 240 36.27 8.19 5.99
C THR A 240 36.87 8.61 7.34
N GLY A 241 36.24 8.22 8.46
CA GLY A 241 36.62 8.62 9.82
C GLY A 241 37.31 7.50 10.59
N SER A 242 38.42 7.81 11.26
CA SER A 242 39.13 6.93 12.19
C SER A 242 38.37 6.77 13.53
N TYR A 243 37.14 6.27 13.48
CA TYR A 243 36.35 5.98 14.69
C TYR A 243 36.74 4.62 15.29
N ALA A 244 36.55 4.47 16.60
CA ALA A 244 36.69 3.19 17.27
C ALA A 244 35.65 2.18 16.75
N ASP A 245 36.00 0.89 16.71
CA ASP A 245 35.20 -0.17 16.09
C ASP A 245 33.77 -0.24 16.66
N TRP A 246 33.63 -0.12 17.99
CA TRP A 246 32.31 -0.10 18.63
C TRP A 246 31.41 1.08 18.18
N ALA A 247 32.02 2.23 17.90
CA ALA A 247 31.29 3.40 17.42
C ALA A 247 30.87 3.24 15.96
N GLN A 248 31.69 2.57 15.14
CA GLN A 248 31.32 2.21 13.77
C GLN A 248 30.13 1.24 13.75
N THR A 249 30.13 0.23 14.64
CA THR A 249 29.01 -0.70 14.79
C THR A 249 27.72 -0.03 15.23
N LEU A 250 27.81 0.93 16.15
CA LEU A 250 26.65 1.72 16.57
C LEU A 250 26.07 2.55 15.41
N ILE A 251 26.92 3.17 14.59
CA ILE A 251 26.48 3.94 13.41
C ILE A 251 25.79 3.01 12.41
N TYR A 252 26.35 1.82 12.15
CA TYR A 252 25.74 0.80 11.30
C TYR A 252 24.32 0.45 11.76
N LEU A 253 24.12 0.20 13.06
CA LEU A 253 22.80 -0.14 13.61
C LEU A 253 21.82 1.05 13.56
N CYS A 254 22.32 2.28 13.74
CA CYS A 254 21.52 3.49 13.53
C CYS A 254 21.04 3.60 12.08
N GLU A 255 21.90 3.31 11.10
CA GLU A 255 21.55 3.37 9.67
C GLU A 255 20.56 2.28 9.26
N MET A 256 20.73 1.05 9.76
CA MET A 256 19.72 -0.01 9.58
C MET A 256 18.36 0.43 10.13
N THR A 257 18.34 0.98 11.34
CA THR A 257 17.11 1.49 11.97
C THR A 257 16.51 2.66 11.20
N PHE A 258 17.34 3.56 10.67
CA PHE A 258 16.91 4.64 9.80
C PHE A 258 16.28 4.13 8.52
N THR A 259 16.83 3.09 7.90
CA THR A 259 16.28 2.52 6.66
C THR A 259 14.97 1.76 6.93
N ILE A 260 14.84 1.10 8.08
CA ILE A 260 13.56 0.57 8.58
C ILE A 260 12.52 1.70 8.69
N ALA A 261 12.86 2.82 9.31
CA ALA A 261 11.96 3.98 9.43
C ALA A 261 11.61 4.59 8.07
N MET A 262 12.58 4.68 7.16
CA MET A 262 12.38 5.13 5.78
C MET A 262 11.42 4.20 5.03
N THR A 263 11.55 2.89 5.21
CA THR A 263 10.64 1.88 4.62
C THR A 263 9.20 2.16 5.03
N VAL A 264 8.95 2.38 6.34
CA VAL A 264 7.62 2.71 6.85
C VAL A 264 7.10 4.03 6.26
N GLY A 265 7.95 5.05 6.17
CA GLY A 265 7.61 6.34 5.57
C GLY A 265 7.18 6.22 4.10
N SER A 266 7.97 5.48 3.32
CA SER A 266 7.69 5.21 1.90
C SER A 266 6.39 4.42 1.71
N VAL A 267 6.16 3.40 2.54
CA VAL A 267 4.93 2.60 2.52
C VAL A 267 3.70 3.45 2.87
N LYS A 268 3.80 4.34 3.87
CA LYS A 268 2.72 5.26 4.23
C LYS A 268 2.43 6.30 3.13
N GLY A 269 3.45 6.72 2.39
CA GLY A 269 3.34 7.65 1.26
C GLY A 269 2.97 7.00 -0.09
N ALA A 270 2.82 5.67 -0.13
CA ALA A 270 2.72 4.91 -1.38
C ALA A 270 1.53 5.33 -2.25
N GLN A 271 0.37 5.64 -1.66
CA GLN A 271 -0.80 6.07 -2.43
C GLN A 271 -0.54 7.42 -3.13
N THR A 272 -0.02 8.40 -2.38
CA THR A 272 0.27 9.72 -2.94
C THR A 272 1.30 9.64 -4.07
N LEU A 273 2.32 8.79 -3.88
CA LEU A 273 3.31 8.51 -4.93
C LEU A 273 2.65 7.90 -6.17
N THR A 274 1.79 6.90 -5.99
CA THR A 274 1.05 6.23 -7.07
C THR A 274 0.16 7.22 -7.84
N SER A 275 -0.62 8.04 -7.13
CA SER A 275 -1.50 9.04 -7.74
C SER A 275 -0.72 10.03 -8.59
N LYS A 276 0.39 10.55 -8.05
CA LYS A 276 1.22 11.52 -8.77
C LYS A 276 1.96 10.90 -9.95
N ALA A 277 2.47 9.67 -9.81
CA ALA A 277 3.20 8.99 -10.87
C ALA A 277 2.33 8.69 -12.10
N PHE A 278 1.06 8.36 -11.88
CA PHE A 278 0.12 8.01 -12.96
C PHE A 278 -0.82 9.15 -13.37
N GLY A 279 -0.76 10.32 -12.73
CA GLY A 279 -1.68 11.43 -13.01
C GLY A 279 -3.14 11.13 -12.65
N LEU A 280 -3.33 10.33 -11.60
CA LEU A 280 -4.64 9.89 -11.06
C LEU A 280 -5.14 10.88 -10.01
#